data_AF-A0A151J1K7-F1
#
_entry.id   AF-A0A151J1K7-F1
#
_cell.length_a   1.000
_cell.length_b   1.000
_cell.length_c   1.000
_cell.angle_alpha   90.00
_cell.angle_beta   90.00
_cell.angle_gamma   90.00
#
_symmetry.space_group_name_H-M   'P 1'
#
loop_
_entity.id
_entity.type
_entity.pdbx_description
1 polymer ?
#
loop_
_entity_poly.entity_id
_entity_poly.type
_entity_poly.pdbx_seq_one_letter_code
_entity_poly.pdbx_strand_id
1 'polypeptide(L)'
;LEGFLENFNVSGLTSYNVNSAKFKPFSLNAYIDVNWPWLTVASTNYSLKGNALNYDIYGDGDINGTLYNFRTIMNVDFNLKDRHMQVQTIATKIFLEALDFNVTGLYNNEDMSETFSKTLSDVTPKLIVANQKMIEYIINNIATRIFNKFLSTITFLDLLKAIG
;
A
#
# COMPACT_ATOMS: atom_id res chain seq x y z
N LEU A 1 -10.09 20.26 -9.68
CA LEU A 1 -8.67 19.89 -9.68
C LEU A 1 -8.52 18.80 -10.72
N GLU A 2 -7.70 19.02 -11.75
CA GLU A 2 -7.43 18.03 -12.79
C GLU A 2 -5.96 17.68 -12.73
N GLY A 3 -5.64 16.39 -12.79
CA GLY A 3 -4.27 15.93 -12.80
C GLY A 3 -4.17 14.51 -13.30
N PHE A 4 -3.02 14.19 -13.89
CA PHE A 4 -2.73 12.87 -14.41
C PHE A 4 -1.29 12.48 -14.10
N LEU A 5 -1.07 11.16 -14.04
CA LEU A 5 0.22 10.52 -13.84
C LEU A 5 0.52 9.66 -15.06
N GLU A 6 1.71 9.81 -15.62
CA GLU A 6 2.20 9.02 -16.74
C GLU A 6 3.46 8.26 -16.34
N ASN A 7 3.70 7.13 -17.02
CA ASN A 7 4.89 6.29 -16.80
C ASN A 7 5.04 5.80 -15.35
N PHE A 8 3.93 5.61 -14.64
CA PHE A 8 3.92 5.11 -13.27
C PHE A 8 4.57 3.72 -13.19
N ASN A 9 5.72 3.65 -12.53
CA ASN A 9 6.46 2.42 -12.33
C ASN A 9 6.79 2.22 -10.85
N VAL A 10 6.54 1.01 -10.34
CA VAL A 10 6.88 0.63 -8.97
C VAL A 10 7.81 -0.58 -9.01
N SER A 11 8.99 -0.41 -8.42
CA SER A 11 10.02 -1.43 -8.29
C SER A 11 10.15 -1.90 -6.83
N GLY A 12 10.58 -3.16 -6.66
CA GLY A 12 10.75 -3.77 -5.34
C GLY A 12 9.52 -4.47 -4.77
N LEU A 13 8.39 -4.51 -5.49
CA LEU A 13 7.18 -5.21 -5.00
C LEU A 13 7.41 -6.69 -4.68
N THR A 14 8.32 -7.35 -5.41
CA THR A 14 8.67 -8.76 -5.21
C THR A 14 9.81 -8.98 -4.22
N SER A 15 10.49 -7.93 -3.75
CA SER A 15 11.61 -8.03 -2.79
C SER A 15 11.14 -7.95 -1.34
N TYR A 16 9.93 -8.42 -1.06
CA TYR A 16 9.44 -8.51 0.31
C TYR A 16 10.08 -9.67 1.07
N ASN A 17 10.25 -9.47 2.36
CA ASN A 17 10.62 -10.49 3.32
C ASN A 17 9.38 -10.94 4.07
N VAL A 18 9.18 -12.27 4.16
CA VAL A 18 8.18 -12.86 5.05
C VAL A 18 8.80 -13.01 6.43
N ASN A 19 8.40 -12.14 7.37
CA ASN A 19 8.81 -12.26 8.76
C ASN A 19 8.11 -13.45 9.43
N SER A 20 6.83 -13.64 9.13
CA SER A 20 6.06 -14.77 9.59
C SER A 20 4.84 -14.98 8.71
N ALA A 21 4.53 -16.24 8.41
CA ALA A 21 3.27 -16.64 7.83
C ALA A 21 2.80 -17.90 8.57
N LYS A 22 1.62 -17.84 9.18
CA LYS A 22 1.07 -18.96 9.95
C LYS A 22 -0.38 -19.13 9.55
N PHE A 23 -0.76 -20.35 9.21
CA PHE A 23 -2.15 -20.73 8.99
C PHE A 23 -2.54 -21.78 10.02
N LYS A 24 -3.73 -21.64 10.62
CA LYS A 24 -4.32 -22.64 11.52
C LYS A 24 -5.57 -23.20 10.86
N PRO A 25 -5.50 -24.40 10.24
CA PRO A 25 -6.63 -25.01 9.54
C PRO A 25 -7.88 -25.19 10.40
N PHE A 26 -7.72 -25.56 11.67
CA PHE A 26 -8.86 -25.87 12.55
C PHE A 26 -9.66 -24.62 12.94
N SER A 27 -8.99 -23.51 13.20
CA SER A 27 -9.63 -22.23 13.53
C SER A 27 -9.85 -21.33 12.31
N LEU A 28 -9.45 -21.80 11.11
CA LEU A 28 -9.55 -21.08 9.84
C LEU A 28 -9.04 -19.63 9.95
N ASN A 29 -7.84 -19.45 10.51
CA ASN A 29 -7.23 -18.13 10.64
C ASN A 29 -5.79 -18.12 10.14
N ALA A 30 -5.39 -17.00 9.55
CA ALA A 30 -4.03 -16.75 9.10
C ALA A 30 -3.43 -15.51 9.78
N TYR A 31 -2.14 -15.59 10.07
CA TYR A 31 -1.29 -14.47 10.45
C TYR A 31 -0.24 -14.28 9.36
N ILE A 32 -0.13 -13.07 8.83
CA ILE A 32 0.82 -12.70 7.79
C ILE A 32 1.58 -11.46 8.28
N ASP A 33 2.90 -11.51 8.22
CA ASP A 33 3.79 -10.42 8.59
C ASP A 33 4.88 -10.33 7.54
N VAL A 34 4.80 -9.27 6.75
CA VAL A 34 5.69 -9.03 5.62
C VAL A 34 6.27 -7.63 5.73
N ASN A 35 7.51 -7.47 5.27
CA ASN A 35 8.11 -6.16 5.10
C ASN A 35 8.79 -6.04 3.74
N TRP A 36 8.78 -4.83 3.22
CA TRP A 36 9.58 -4.42 2.09
C TRP A 36 10.71 -3.52 2.63
N PRO A 37 11.97 -3.93 2.49
CA PRO A 37 13.10 -3.09 2.89
C PRO A 37 13.12 -1.75 2.14
N TRP A 38 12.78 -1.79 0.84
CA TRP A 38 12.54 -0.61 0.02
C TRP A 38 11.45 -0.90 -1.02
N LEU A 39 10.62 0.11 -1.29
CA LEU A 39 9.71 0.16 -2.44
C LEU A 39 9.95 1.48 -3.16
N THR A 40 10.32 1.43 -4.43
CA THR A 40 10.61 2.63 -5.21
C THR A 40 9.51 2.86 -6.23
N VAL A 41 8.85 4.01 -6.13
CA VAL A 41 8.06 4.60 -7.21
C VAL A 41 9.05 5.37 -8.09
N ALA A 42 9.41 4.76 -9.21
CA ALA A 42 10.38 5.30 -10.14
C ALA A 42 9.68 6.26 -11.11
N SER A 43 10.18 7.50 -11.14
CA SER A 43 9.97 8.56 -12.12
C SER A 43 8.62 8.50 -12.83
N THR A 44 7.60 8.96 -12.13
CA THR A 44 6.28 9.19 -12.69
C THR A 44 6.21 10.63 -13.13
N ASN A 45 5.96 10.87 -14.41
CA ASN A 45 5.67 12.23 -14.87
C ASN A 45 4.27 12.60 -14.35
N TYR A 46 4.12 13.81 -13.85
CA TYR A 46 2.83 14.32 -13.41
C TYR A 46 2.54 15.67 -14.06
N SER A 47 1.26 15.91 -14.33
CA SER A 47 0.76 17.24 -14.62
C SER A 47 -0.46 17.49 -13.74
N LEU A 48 -0.48 18.64 -13.08
CA LEU A 48 -1.50 19.04 -12.13
C LEU A 48 -1.90 20.48 -12.44
N LYS A 49 -3.21 20.74 -12.51
CA LYS A 49 -3.76 22.09 -12.55
C LYS A 49 -5.11 22.12 -11.85
N GLY A 50 -5.30 23.05 -10.93
CA GLY A 50 -6.57 23.23 -10.28
C GLY A 50 -6.58 24.39 -9.30
N ASN A 51 -7.70 24.53 -8.61
CA ASN A 51 -7.86 25.48 -7.53
C ASN A 51 -8.28 24.71 -6.27
N ALA A 52 -7.62 24.98 -5.15
CA ALA A 52 -7.97 24.44 -3.84
C ALA A 52 -7.86 25.56 -2.79
N LEU A 53 -8.91 25.72 -1.97
CA LEU A 53 -8.96 26.75 -0.92
C LEU A 53 -8.69 28.18 -1.43
N ASN A 54 -9.15 28.51 -2.65
CA ASN A 54 -8.91 29.77 -3.38
C ASN A 54 -7.45 29.99 -3.83
N TYR A 55 -6.59 28.98 -3.73
CA TYR A 55 -5.24 29.01 -4.30
C TYR A 55 -5.20 28.15 -5.56
N ASP A 56 -4.66 28.71 -6.63
CA ASP A 56 -4.33 27.92 -7.80
C ASP A 56 -3.17 26.99 -7.42
N ILE A 57 -3.30 25.70 -7.73
CA ILE A 57 -2.26 24.70 -7.58
C ILE A 57 -1.94 24.19 -8.96
N TYR A 58 -0.66 24.27 -9.34
CA TYR A 58 -0.20 23.70 -10.60
C TYR A 58 1.22 23.15 -10.48
N GLY A 59 1.53 22.21 -11.34
CA GLY A 59 2.89 21.68 -11.50
C GLY A 59 2.94 20.70 -12.65
N ASP A 60 4.08 20.67 -13.32
CA ASP A 60 4.37 19.74 -14.41
C ASP A 60 5.82 19.31 -14.27
N GLY A 61 6.03 18.03 -14.00
CA GLY A 61 7.36 17.53 -13.64
C GLY A 61 7.36 16.06 -13.26
N ASP A 62 8.32 15.68 -12.42
CA ASP A 62 8.59 14.30 -12.06
C ASP A 62 8.32 14.06 -10.58
N ILE A 63 7.75 12.91 -10.29
CA ILE A 63 7.64 12.36 -8.94
C ILE A 63 8.53 11.13 -8.83
N ASN A 64 9.37 11.12 -7.80
CA ASN A 64 10.13 9.96 -7.37
C ASN A 64 9.85 9.73 -5.88
N GLY A 65 9.74 8.47 -5.47
CA GLY A 65 9.52 8.15 -4.08
C GLY A 65 10.14 6.82 -3.69
N THR A 66 10.79 6.73 -2.55
CA THR A 66 11.23 5.47 -1.94
C THR A 66 10.67 5.34 -0.54
N LEU A 67 9.87 4.31 -0.32
CA LEU A 67 9.40 3.90 1.00
C LEU A 67 10.43 2.97 1.59
N TYR A 68 10.93 3.28 2.78
CA TYR A 68 11.89 2.45 3.50
C TYR A 68 11.21 1.68 4.62
N ASN A 69 11.56 0.39 4.73
CA ASN A 69 11.08 -0.53 5.75
C ASN A 69 9.56 -0.51 5.93
N PHE A 70 8.83 -0.61 4.81
CA PHE A 70 7.38 -0.69 4.81
C PHE A 70 6.93 -2.07 5.30
N ARG A 71 6.28 -2.15 6.47
CA ARG A 71 5.81 -3.41 7.06
C ARG A 71 4.31 -3.47 7.11
N THR A 72 3.77 -4.63 6.74
CA THR A 72 2.34 -4.93 6.83
C THR A 72 2.15 -6.20 7.67
N ILE A 73 1.27 -6.11 8.66
CA ILE A 73 0.82 -7.24 9.47
C ILE A 73 -0.66 -7.44 9.18
N MET A 74 -1.10 -8.66 8.89
CA MET A 74 -2.50 -9.01 8.63
C MET A 74 -2.89 -10.22 9.47
N ASN A 75 -4.02 -10.09 10.17
CA ASN A 75 -4.78 -11.23 10.68
C ASN A 75 -6.00 -11.42 9.80
N VAL A 76 -6.19 -12.63 9.29
CA VAL A 76 -7.30 -12.95 8.40
C VAL A 76 -8.08 -14.10 9.02
N ASP A 77 -9.37 -13.89 9.28
CA ASP A 77 -10.27 -14.98 9.64
C ASP A 77 -11.08 -15.37 8.40
N PHE A 78 -11.24 -16.68 8.22
CA PHE A 78 -11.96 -17.26 7.12
C PHE A 78 -13.16 -18.04 7.61
N ASN A 79 -14.16 -18.15 6.74
CA ASN A 79 -15.19 -19.17 6.84
C ASN A 79 -15.06 -20.16 5.67
N LEU A 80 -15.71 -21.31 5.81
CA LEU A 80 -15.91 -22.24 4.72
C LEU A 80 -17.27 -22.01 4.10
N LYS A 81 -17.29 -21.80 2.80
CA LYS A 81 -18.50 -21.74 1.99
C LYS A 81 -18.42 -22.86 0.94
N ASP A 82 -19.25 -23.87 1.12
CA ASP A 82 -19.18 -25.14 0.40
C ASP A 82 -17.81 -25.81 0.56
N ARG A 83 -16.99 -25.78 -0.49
CA ARG A 83 -15.63 -26.36 -0.52
C ARG A 83 -14.53 -25.30 -0.55
N HIS A 84 -14.89 -24.02 -0.56
CA HIS A 84 -13.95 -22.92 -0.73
C HIS A 84 -13.83 -22.12 0.57
N MET A 85 -12.65 -21.59 0.83
CA MET A 85 -12.47 -20.60 1.89
C MET A 85 -12.98 -19.24 1.40
N GLN A 86 -13.55 -18.46 2.30
CA GLN A 86 -13.89 -17.07 2.05
C GLN A 86 -13.42 -16.23 3.25
N VAL A 87 -12.89 -15.05 2.96
CA VAL A 87 -12.50 -14.07 3.99
C VAL A 87 -13.75 -13.61 4.73
N GLN A 88 -13.75 -13.79 6.04
CA GLN A 88 -14.75 -13.28 6.95
C GLN A 88 -14.34 -11.89 7.46
N THR A 89 -13.10 -11.75 7.93
CA THR A 89 -12.54 -10.50 8.44
C THR A 89 -11.06 -10.39 8.06
N ILE A 90 -10.60 -9.15 7.92
CA ILE A 90 -9.18 -8.82 7.86
C ILE A 90 -8.93 -7.70 8.86
N ALA A 91 -7.90 -7.86 9.68
CA ALA A 91 -7.33 -6.79 10.50
C ALA A 91 -5.88 -6.59 10.05
N THR A 92 -5.67 -5.50 9.30
CA THR A 92 -4.34 -5.08 8.85
C THR A 92 -3.75 -4.08 9.83
N LYS A 93 -2.43 -4.03 9.93
CA LYS A 93 -1.66 -2.93 10.52
C LYS A 93 -0.47 -2.61 9.65
N ILE A 94 -0.15 -1.33 9.51
CA ILE A 94 0.88 -0.85 8.59
C ILE A 94 1.86 0.03 9.32
N PHE A 95 3.11 -0.08 8.91
CA PHE A 95 4.20 0.71 9.43
C PHE A 95 5.04 1.18 8.25
N LEU A 96 5.41 2.45 8.28
CA LEU A 96 6.38 3.04 7.37
C LEU A 96 7.42 3.72 8.24
N GLU A 97 8.69 3.37 8.06
CA GLU A 97 9.77 3.98 8.83
C GLU A 97 10.13 5.35 8.26
N ALA A 98 10.38 5.40 6.95
CA ALA A 98 10.75 6.63 6.27
C ALA A 98 10.23 6.66 4.84
N LEU A 99 10.10 7.88 4.32
CA LEU A 99 9.79 8.17 2.94
C LEU A 99 10.85 9.15 2.42
N ASP A 100 11.53 8.81 1.34
CA ASP A 100 12.24 9.78 0.51
C ASP A 100 11.34 10.14 -0.66
N PHE A 101 10.85 11.38 -0.73
CA PHE A 101 9.91 11.83 -1.75
C PHE A 101 10.44 13.08 -2.43
N ASN A 102 10.57 13.01 -3.75
CA ASN A 102 11.02 14.11 -4.58
C ASN A 102 9.96 14.47 -5.63
N VAL A 103 9.60 15.75 -5.72
CA VAL A 103 8.72 16.30 -6.75
C VAL A 103 9.33 17.54 -7.38
N THR A 104 9.32 17.62 -8.70
CA THR A 104 9.86 18.77 -9.47
C THR A 104 8.75 19.55 -10.18
N GLY A 105 9.00 20.79 -10.58
CA GLY A 105 8.06 21.56 -11.40
C GLY A 105 6.81 22.07 -10.68
N LEU A 106 6.71 21.88 -9.36
CA LEU A 106 5.61 22.42 -8.56
C LEU A 106 5.69 23.95 -8.55
N TYR A 107 4.62 24.63 -8.96
CA TYR A 107 4.59 26.09 -9.15
C TYR A 107 5.68 26.66 -10.06
N ASN A 108 6.31 25.84 -10.90
CA ASN A 108 7.54 26.19 -11.62
C ASN A 108 8.62 26.80 -10.70
N ASN A 109 8.69 26.35 -9.45
CA ASN A 109 9.56 26.88 -8.42
C ASN A 109 10.27 25.73 -7.69
N GLU A 110 11.58 25.63 -7.90
CA GLU A 110 12.41 24.55 -7.34
C GLU A 110 12.45 24.57 -5.82
N ASP A 111 12.55 25.75 -5.19
CA ASP A 111 12.56 25.89 -3.73
C ASP A 111 11.23 25.41 -3.12
N MET A 112 10.11 25.69 -3.79
CA MET A 112 8.79 25.24 -3.38
C MET A 112 8.66 23.72 -3.53
N SER A 113 9.14 23.18 -4.65
CA SER A 113 9.24 21.74 -4.89
C SER A 113 10.05 21.04 -3.80
N GLU A 114 11.24 21.53 -3.49
CA GLU A 114 12.13 20.97 -2.47
C GLU A 114 11.49 21.05 -1.07
N THR A 115 10.87 22.18 -0.74
CA THR A 115 10.17 22.37 0.54
C THR A 115 9.02 21.38 0.69
N PHE A 116 8.21 21.22 -0.36
CA PHE A 116 7.10 20.28 -0.36
C PHE A 116 7.58 18.83 -0.26
N SER A 117 8.67 18.50 -0.97
CA SER A 117 9.33 17.20 -0.90
C SER A 117 9.77 16.82 0.51
N LYS A 118 10.58 17.68 1.14
CA LYS A 118 11.03 17.49 2.53
C LYS A 118 9.85 17.37 3.47
N THR A 119 8.83 18.22 3.30
CA THR A 119 7.63 18.18 4.13
C THR A 119 6.93 16.83 4.01
N LEU A 120 6.68 16.32 2.80
CA LEU A 120 6.03 15.02 2.62
C LEU A 120 6.86 13.86 3.14
N SER A 121 8.17 13.88 2.95
CA SER A 121 9.10 12.91 3.55
C SER A 121 8.96 12.84 5.07
N ASP A 122 8.89 14.00 5.74
CA ASP A 122 8.86 14.10 7.19
C ASP A 122 7.51 13.82 7.83
N VAL A 123 6.40 14.11 7.13
CA VAL A 123 5.04 14.00 7.68
C VAL A 123 4.37 12.69 7.32
N THR A 124 4.67 12.07 6.17
CA THR A 124 3.95 10.88 5.69
C THR A 124 3.99 9.71 6.68
N PRO A 125 5.14 9.32 7.27
CA PRO A 125 5.17 8.28 8.29
C PRO A 125 4.25 8.57 9.48
N LYS A 126 4.20 9.83 9.93
CA LYS A 126 3.32 10.27 11.03
C LYS A 126 1.85 10.25 10.63
N LEU A 127 1.54 10.63 9.40
CA LEU A 127 0.17 10.59 8.86
C LEU A 127 -0.36 9.17 8.75
N ILE A 128 0.49 8.19 8.41
CA ILE A 128 0.09 6.78 8.40
C ILE A 128 -0.35 6.35 9.80
N VAL A 129 0.46 6.66 10.82
CA VAL A 129 0.13 6.36 12.22
C VAL A 129 -1.16 7.06 12.65
N ALA A 130 -1.32 8.34 12.32
CA ALA A 130 -2.50 9.13 12.70
C ALA A 130 -3.79 8.66 12.01
N ASN A 131 -3.70 8.19 10.76
CA ASN A 131 -4.84 7.79 9.93
C ASN A 131 -4.97 6.26 9.80
N GLN A 132 -4.34 5.52 10.71
CA GLN A 132 -4.21 4.08 10.66
C GLN A 132 -5.56 3.37 10.40
N LYS A 133 -6.63 3.75 11.11
CA LYS A 133 -7.97 3.16 10.93
C LYS A 133 -8.54 3.34 9.51
N MET A 134 -8.34 4.51 8.90
CA MET A 134 -8.83 4.80 7.55
C MET A 134 -8.04 3.98 6.52
N ILE A 135 -6.71 3.93 6.67
CA ILE A 135 -5.82 3.15 5.80
C ILE A 135 -6.15 1.66 5.91
N GLU A 136 -6.35 1.15 7.13
CA GLU A 136 -6.78 -0.23 7.40
C GLU A 136 -8.10 -0.55 6.69
N TYR A 137 -9.11 0.31 6.81
CA TYR A 137 -10.38 0.11 6.14
C TYR A 137 -10.22 -0.02 4.61
N ILE A 138 -9.45 0.88 3.99
CA ILE A 138 -9.19 0.84 2.55
C ILE A 138 -8.49 -0.46 2.14
N ILE A 139 -7.43 -0.83 2.86
CA ILE A 139 -6.61 -1.99 2.53
C ILE A 139 -7.34 -3.30 2.80
N ASN A 140 -8.07 -3.40 3.92
CA ASN A 140 -8.89 -4.58 4.23
C ASN A 140 -9.93 -4.81 3.13
N ASN A 141 -10.57 -3.76 2.60
CA ASN A 141 -11.54 -3.90 1.51
C ASN A 141 -10.89 -4.39 0.22
N ILE A 142 -9.72 -3.84 -0.15
CA ILE A 142 -8.98 -4.27 -1.34
C ILE A 142 -8.49 -5.72 -1.19
N ALA A 143 -7.83 -6.02 -0.07
CA ALA A 143 -7.31 -7.35 0.24
C ALA A 143 -8.41 -8.41 0.28
N THR A 144 -9.57 -8.10 0.89
CA THR A 144 -10.73 -9.00 0.92
C THR A 144 -11.18 -9.37 -0.49
N ARG A 145 -11.26 -8.39 -1.40
CA ARG A 145 -11.64 -8.65 -2.80
C ARG A 145 -10.62 -9.51 -3.53
N ILE A 146 -9.33 -9.22 -3.35
CA ILE A 146 -8.25 -9.99 -3.98
C ILE A 146 -8.22 -11.43 -3.47
N PHE A 147 -8.23 -11.61 -2.14
CA PHE A 147 -8.23 -12.93 -1.52
C PHE A 147 -9.47 -13.73 -1.88
N ASN A 148 -10.68 -13.17 -1.80
CA ASN A 148 -11.89 -13.90 -2.17
C ASN A 148 -11.89 -14.30 -3.65
N LYS A 149 -11.39 -13.43 -4.54
CA LYS A 149 -11.22 -13.78 -5.96
C LYS A 149 -10.30 -14.99 -6.11
N PHE A 150 -9.15 -15.01 -5.44
CA PHE A 150 -8.22 -16.14 -5.48
C PHE A 150 -8.80 -17.41 -4.83
N LEU A 151 -9.32 -17.32 -3.61
CA LEU A 151 -9.83 -18.46 -2.84
C LEU A 151 -11.05 -19.11 -3.48
N SER A 152 -11.83 -18.38 -4.28
CA SER A 152 -12.91 -18.97 -5.06
C SER A 152 -12.45 -19.92 -6.18
N THR A 153 -11.14 -19.92 -6.52
CA THR A 153 -10.57 -20.76 -7.59
C THR A 153 -9.96 -22.07 -7.07
N ILE A 154 -9.81 -22.22 -5.75
CA ILE A 154 -9.12 -23.36 -5.15
C ILE A 154 -9.89 -23.89 -3.94
N THR A 155 -10.05 -25.21 -3.85
CA THR A 155 -10.76 -25.81 -2.71
C THR A 155 -9.91 -25.76 -1.44
N PHE A 156 -10.56 -25.76 -0.28
CA PHE A 156 -9.87 -25.84 1.00
C PHE A 156 -8.97 -27.08 1.10
N LEU A 157 -9.42 -28.22 0.57
CA LEU A 157 -8.62 -29.45 0.55
C LEU A 157 -7.36 -29.30 -0.30
N ASP A 158 -7.44 -28.61 -1.44
CA ASP A 158 -6.28 -28.38 -2.30
C ASP A 158 -5.30 -27.37 -1.67
N LEU A 159 -5.81 -26.36 -0.95
CA LEU A 159 -4.98 -25.47 -0.13
C LEU A 159 -4.23 -26.23 0.96
N LEU A 160 -4.87 -27.15 1.67
CA LEU A 160 -4.23 -27.96 2.70
C LEU A 160 -3.09 -28.82 2.14
N LYS A 161 -3.29 -29.44 0.97
CA LYS A 161 -2.24 -30.22 0.28
C LYS A 161 -1.07 -29.36 -0.20
N ALA A 162 -1.31 -28.08 -0.50
CA ALA A 162 -0.27 -27.18 -0.98
C ALA A 162 0.66 -26.70 0.16
N ILE A 163 0.16 -26.68 1.40
CA ILE A 163 0.89 -26.18 2.57
C ILE A 163 1.34 -27.30 3.53
N GLY A 164 0.98 -28.56 3.25
CA GLY A 164 1.28 -29.74 4.06
C GLY A 164 1.35 -31.02 3.23
#